data_AF-A0A1Q4XRY2-F1
#
_entry.id   AF-A0A1Q4XRY2-F1
#
_cell.length_a   1.000
_cell.length_b   1.000
_cell.length_c   1.000
_cell.angle_alpha   90.00
_cell.angle_beta   90.00
_cell.angle_gamma   90.00
#
_symmetry.space_group_name_H-M   'P 1'
#
loop_
_entity.id
_entity.type
_entity.pdbx_description
1 polymer ?
#
loop_
_entity_poly.entity_id
_entity_poly.type
_entity_poly.pdbx_seq_one_letter_code
_entity_poly.pdbx_strand_id
1 'polypeptide(L)'
;MRTLMSGAARVDYGQLYVESGEQSSDLGECFGGQVNGLCGGAVPGTLFLMAGTNVGEVHFTVELHDQPPPVGAEWEDVVEVSFRPSGPVALYVWAHEDFWSLDELEPIDYRVRYCAVGMDEAREVDSSTSSRDRYVLQFWPAPPEPDRIVRQTSEHAAYWHAYARKQPPPPTPEEKAEAERLAREKRERAAAQARLEAEEREWGGRLPGERLRQLRGSALNLAPLDRPLVDALAEAEPTVQRQVARWAIRRAFTEGGLADIDWIAPALAAMDRGEPLPPPFEDDRRPWDLLFADERVPQTVVTTLNGVHDNFSQQAMALPAIFAELEQDPLVAAFDAVWSAVATYGRGRHGELLAELRSAFPVLG
;
A
#
# COMPACT_ATOMS: atom_id res chain seq x y z
N MET A 1 -4.92 -3.73 -51.63
CA MET A 1 -3.97 -2.97 -50.79
C MET A 1 -4.64 -1.68 -50.34
N ARG A 2 -4.59 -1.41 -49.04
CA ARG A 2 -5.03 -0.17 -48.38
C ARG A 2 -3.85 0.35 -47.56
N THR A 3 -3.64 1.66 -47.54
CA THR A 3 -2.60 2.30 -46.71
C THR A 3 -3.28 2.89 -45.48
N LEU A 4 -2.96 2.36 -44.32
CA LEU A 4 -3.56 2.78 -43.04
C LEU A 4 -2.82 3.98 -42.44
N MET A 5 -1.50 4.03 -42.65
CA MET A 5 -0.64 5.13 -42.21
C MET A 5 0.48 5.32 -43.23
N SER A 6 0.83 6.57 -43.53
CA SER A 6 2.01 6.90 -44.32
C SER A 6 2.49 8.30 -43.97
N GLY A 7 3.70 8.44 -43.46
CA GLY A 7 4.22 9.75 -43.07
C GLY A 7 5.51 9.67 -42.27
N ALA A 8 5.86 10.79 -41.65
CA ALA A 8 6.90 10.85 -40.64
C ALA A 8 6.35 10.29 -39.32
N ALA A 9 7.09 9.37 -38.70
CA ALA A 9 6.83 8.90 -37.36
C ALA A 9 8.00 9.27 -36.46
N ARG A 10 7.73 9.94 -35.34
CA ARG A 10 8.77 10.25 -34.37
C ARG A 10 9.17 8.99 -33.62
N VAL A 11 10.47 8.79 -33.52
CA VAL A 11 11.12 7.69 -32.83
C VAL A 11 11.99 8.26 -31.73
N ASP A 12 11.81 7.73 -30.53
CA ASP A 12 12.68 7.96 -29.39
C ASP A 12 13.09 6.58 -28.86
N TYR A 13 14.37 6.38 -28.56
CA TYR A 13 14.97 5.08 -28.22
C TYR A 13 14.92 4.01 -29.32
N GLY A 14 14.73 4.39 -30.58
CA GLY A 14 14.75 3.45 -31.70
C GLY A 14 13.57 2.48 -31.73
N GLN A 15 12.41 2.87 -31.19
CA GLN A 15 11.27 1.99 -31.04
C GLN A 15 9.94 2.63 -31.46
N LEU A 16 9.05 1.78 -32.01
CA LEU A 16 7.62 2.04 -32.21
C LEU A 16 6.84 0.79 -31.81
N TYR A 17 5.53 0.94 -31.57
CA TYR A 17 4.70 -0.18 -31.15
C TYR A 17 3.39 -0.24 -31.92
N VAL A 18 2.94 -1.44 -32.27
CA VAL A 18 1.52 -1.66 -32.58
C VAL A 18 0.91 -2.34 -31.38
N GLU A 19 -0.11 -1.75 -30.79
CA GLU A 19 -0.77 -2.31 -29.61
C GLU A 19 -2.27 -2.45 -29.82
N SER A 20 -2.82 -3.51 -29.20
CA SER A 20 -4.23 -3.85 -29.20
C SER A 20 -4.66 -4.26 -27.79
N GLY A 21 -5.02 -3.27 -26.96
CA GLY A 21 -5.40 -3.47 -25.55
C GLY A 21 -4.57 -2.60 -24.60
N GLU A 22 -4.68 -2.84 -23.29
CA GLU A 22 -4.08 -2.00 -22.22
C GLU A 22 -2.78 -2.57 -21.63
N GLN A 23 -2.06 -3.45 -22.33
CA GLN A 23 -0.86 -4.09 -21.78
C GLN A 23 0.44 -3.56 -22.38
N SER A 24 1.15 -2.72 -21.63
CA SER A 24 2.55 -2.43 -21.88
C SER A 24 3.39 -3.69 -21.62
N SER A 25 4.25 -4.06 -22.57
CA SER A 25 5.11 -5.25 -22.46
C SER A 25 6.59 -4.88 -22.44
N ASP A 26 7.39 -5.63 -21.67
CA ASP A 26 8.83 -5.44 -21.66
C ASP A 26 9.44 -5.86 -23.02
N LEU A 27 10.50 -5.17 -23.43
CA LEU A 27 11.22 -5.45 -24.68
C LEU A 27 11.61 -6.92 -24.79
N GLY A 28 12.13 -7.52 -23.71
CA GLY A 28 12.55 -8.92 -23.70
C GLY A 28 11.39 -9.88 -23.94
N GLU A 29 10.20 -9.60 -23.37
CA GLU A 29 9.00 -10.41 -23.57
C GLU A 29 8.51 -10.35 -25.02
N CYS A 30 8.53 -9.17 -25.66
CA CYS A 30 8.06 -8.99 -27.04
C CYS A 30 8.88 -9.79 -28.08
N PHE A 31 10.16 -10.04 -27.80
CA PHE A 31 11.06 -10.83 -28.63
C PHE A 31 11.30 -12.25 -28.10
N GLY A 32 10.71 -12.61 -26.96
CA GLY A 32 10.95 -13.87 -26.28
C GLY A 32 10.65 -15.08 -27.14
N GLY A 33 11.62 -15.98 -27.30
CA GLY A 33 11.47 -17.19 -28.11
C GLY A 33 11.46 -16.98 -29.63
N GLN A 34 11.64 -15.75 -30.11
CA GLN A 34 11.74 -15.44 -31.54
C GLN A 34 13.17 -15.51 -32.07
N VAL A 35 13.33 -15.74 -33.38
CA VAL A 35 14.63 -15.70 -34.07
C VAL A 35 14.95 -14.32 -34.66
N ASN A 36 13.90 -13.55 -34.95
CA ASN A 36 13.96 -12.19 -35.43
C ASN A 36 13.95 -11.22 -34.24
N GLY A 37 14.51 -10.03 -34.46
CA GLY A 37 14.72 -9.00 -33.44
C GLY A 37 14.29 -7.61 -33.91
N LEU A 38 13.64 -7.53 -35.08
CA LEU A 38 13.22 -6.25 -35.66
C LEU A 38 11.73 -6.00 -35.46
N CYS A 39 10.91 -7.05 -35.41
CA CYS A 39 9.49 -6.97 -35.15
C CYS A 39 9.13 -8.05 -34.11
N GLY A 40 9.02 -7.64 -32.85
CA GLY A 40 8.72 -8.53 -31.73
C GLY A 40 7.23 -8.80 -31.65
N GLY A 41 6.81 -10.03 -31.92
CA GLY A 41 5.39 -10.43 -31.93
C GLY A 41 5.07 -11.57 -30.96
N ALA A 42 5.90 -11.77 -29.93
CA ALA A 42 5.74 -12.87 -28.99
C ALA A 42 4.63 -12.62 -27.97
N VAL A 43 4.30 -11.36 -27.70
CA VAL A 43 3.20 -10.98 -26.81
C VAL A 43 1.91 -10.78 -27.62
N PRO A 44 0.82 -11.48 -27.30
CA PRO A 44 -0.46 -11.30 -27.96
C PRO A 44 -0.93 -9.84 -27.95
N GLY A 45 -1.38 -9.34 -29.10
CA GLY A 45 -1.87 -7.96 -29.23
C GLY A 45 -0.78 -6.88 -29.33
N THR A 46 0.51 -7.24 -29.29
CA THR A 46 1.62 -6.28 -29.37
C THR A 46 2.59 -6.62 -30.51
N LEU A 47 3.03 -5.60 -31.25
CA LEU A 47 4.22 -5.65 -32.08
C LEU A 47 5.22 -4.60 -31.60
N PHE A 48 6.44 -5.03 -31.29
CA PHE A 48 7.53 -4.13 -30.92
C PHE A 48 8.47 -3.94 -32.11
N LEU A 49 8.59 -2.71 -32.61
CA LEU A 49 9.29 -2.42 -33.86
C LEU A 49 10.62 -1.72 -33.57
N MET A 50 11.72 -2.29 -34.04
CA MET A 50 13.05 -1.69 -33.90
C MET A 50 13.41 -0.84 -35.11
N ALA A 51 13.77 0.41 -34.87
CA ALA A 51 14.33 1.32 -35.86
C ALA A 51 15.87 1.42 -35.73
N GLY A 52 16.51 1.89 -36.80
CA GLY A 52 17.93 2.27 -36.87
C GLY A 52 18.16 3.62 -36.23
N THR A 53 17.35 4.63 -36.62
CA THR A 53 17.32 5.95 -35.98
C THR A 53 16.99 5.81 -34.50
N ASN A 54 17.87 6.28 -33.61
CA ASN A 54 17.63 6.21 -32.16
C ASN A 54 16.68 7.32 -31.66
N VAL A 55 16.90 8.56 -32.10
CA VAL A 55 16.03 9.71 -31.79
C VAL A 55 15.87 10.56 -33.06
N GLY A 56 14.64 10.75 -33.54
CA GLY A 56 14.35 11.53 -34.75
C GLY A 56 13.02 11.18 -35.41
N GLU A 57 12.80 11.64 -36.64
CA GLU A 57 11.63 11.25 -37.45
C GLU A 57 12.03 10.23 -38.50
N VAL A 58 11.27 9.14 -38.67
CA VAL A 58 11.47 8.12 -39.70
C VAL A 58 10.32 8.08 -40.69
N HIS A 59 10.60 7.72 -41.95
CA HIS A 59 9.53 7.47 -42.92
C HIS A 59 8.90 6.11 -42.68
N PHE A 60 7.62 6.10 -42.27
CA PHE A 60 6.91 4.89 -41.91
C PHE A 60 5.61 4.76 -42.72
N THR A 61 5.34 3.54 -43.21
CA THR A 61 4.09 3.21 -43.89
C THR A 61 3.50 1.94 -43.29
N VAL A 62 2.19 1.94 -43.03
CA VAL A 62 1.42 0.75 -42.65
C VAL A 62 0.45 0.40 -43.77
N GLU A 63 0.49 -0.86 -44.22
CA GLU A 63 -0.32 -1.36 -45.32
C GLU A 63 -1.13 -2.59 -44.91
N LEU A 64 -2.37 -2.66 -45.40
CA LEU A 64 -3.24 -3.81 -45.29
C LEU A 64 -3.49 -4.41 -46.68
N HIS A 65 -3.15 -5.69 -46.84
CA HIS A 65 -3.26 -6.45 -48.07
C HIS A 65 -4.22 -7.63 -47.91
N ASP A 66 -4.84 -8.04 -49.01
CA ASP A 66 -5.75 -9.19 -49.00
C ASP A 66 -4.98 -10.52 -49.13
N GLN A 67 -3.73 -10.48 -49.59
CA GLN A 67 -2.83 -11.60 -49.88
C GLN A 67 -1.37 -11.16 -49.64
N PRO A 68 -0.41 -12.09 -49.47
CA PRO A 68 0.99 -11.73 -49.24
C PRO A 68 1.56 -10.89 -50.40
N PRO A 69 2.01 -9.64 -50.15
CA PRO A 69 2.66 -8.85 -51.19
C PRO A 69 4.05 -9.44 -51.54
N PRO A 70 4.58 -9.20 -52.75
CA PRO A 70 5.95 -9.59 -53.08
C PRO A 70 6.96 -8.81 -52.24
N VAL A 71 8.10 -9.43 -51.91
CA VAL A 71 9.19 -8.77 -51.20
C VAL A 71 9.99 -7.93 -52.20
N GLY A 72 9.92 -6.61 -52.06
CA GLY A 72 10.68 -5.67 -52.89
C GLY A 72 12.20 -5.89 -52.80
N ALA A 73 12.91 -5.66 -53.90
CA ALA A 73 14.37 -5.76 -53.93
C ALA A 73 15.06 -4.58 -53.21
N GLU A 74 14.32 -3.49 -52.99
CA GLU A 74 14.76 -2.27 -52.32
C GLU A 74 14.85 -2.36 -50.80
N TRP A 75 14.31 -3.43 -50.19
CA TRP A 75 14.34 -3.63 -48.75
C TRP A 75 15.57 -4.41 -48.33
N GLU A 76 16.31 -3.91 -47.34
CA GLU A 76 17.55 -4.49 -46.85
C GLU A 76 17.27 -5.59 -45.86
N ASP A 77 16.51 -5.27 -44.82
CA ASP A 77 16.13 -6.20 -43.77
C ASP A 77 14.63 -6.45 -43.80
N VAL A 78 14.25 -7.73 -43.76
CA VAL A 78 12.86 -8.14 -43.86
C VAL A 78 12.62 -9.28 -42.88
N VAL A 79 11.70 -9.04 -41.95
CA VAL A 79 11.25 -10.06 -41.00
C VAL A 79 9.75 -10.24 -41.12
N GLU A 80 9.28 -11.41 -40.70
CA GLU A 80 7.86 -11.66 -40.61
C GLU A 80 7.49 -12.32 -39.29
N VAL A 81 6.36 -11.91 -38.73
CA VAL A 81 5.76 -12.43 -37.50
C VAL A 81 4.26 -12.60 -37.68
N SER A 82 3.61 -13.27 -36.73
CA SER A 82 2.15 -13.30 -36.66
C SER A 82 1.63 -12.30 -35.65
N PHE A 83 0.44 -11.76 -35.92
CA PHE A 83 -0.23 -10.78 -35.08
C PHE A 83 -1.72 -11.07 -35.05
N ARG A 84 -2.33 -10.97 -33.88
CA ARG A 84 -3.77 -11.07 -33.71
C ARG A 84 -4.24 -9.94 -32.78
N PRO A 85 -5.08 -9.01 -33.27
CA PRO A 85 -5.71 -8.00 -32.43
C PRO A 85 -6.61 -8.61 -31.34
N SER A 86 -6.61 -7.99 -30.16
CA SER A 86 -7.54 -8.27 -29.06
C SER A 86 -8.59 -7.18 -28.85
N GLY A 87 -8.48 -6.06 -29.58
CA GLY A 87 -9.35 -4.89 -29.50
C GLY A 87 -8.96 -3.86 -30.57
N PRO A 88 -9.31 -2.57 -30.39
CA PRO A 88 -8.84 -1.47 -31.24
C PRO A 88 -7.32 -1.51 -31.39
N VAL A 89 -6.80 -1.17 -32.57
CA VAL A 89 -5.38 -1.27 -32.88
C VAL A 89 -4.85 0.11 -33.22
N ALA A 90 -3.69 0.46 -32.69
CA ALA A 90 -3.00 1.68 -33.07
C ALA A 90 -1.49 1.47 -33.15
N LEU A 91 -0.85 2.24 -34.03
CA LEU A 91 0.59 2.44 -34.05
C LEU A 91 0.90 3.59 -33.09
N TYR A 92 1.74 3.34 -32.07
CA TYR A 92 2.17 4.30 -31.08
C TYR A 92 3.64 4.64 -31.24
N VAL A 93 3.97 5.91 -30.99
CA VAL A 93 5.35 6.34 -30.72
C VAL A 93 5.70 6.12 -29.25
N TRP A 94 6.94 6.41 -28.87
CA TRP A 94 7.40 6.32 -27.49
C TRP A 94 6.49 7.05 -26.50
N ALA A 95 6.27 6.45 -25.32
CA ALA A 95 5.40 6.96 -24.25
C ALA A 95 3.96 7.32 -24.66
N HIS A 96 3.48 6.82 -25.80
CA HIS A 96 2.14 7.03 -26.34
C HIS A 96 1.84 8.53 -26.56
N GLU A 97 2.87 9.33 -26.86
CA GLU A 97 2.73 10.77 -27.08
C GLU A 97 1.97 11.10 -28.36
N ASP A 98 2.02 10.21 -29.36
CA ASP A 98 1.30 10.31 -30.63
C ASP A 98 0.93 8.90 -31.13
N PHE A 99 -0.09 8.83 -31.98
CA PHE A 99 -0.59 7.56 -32.52
C PHE A 99 -1.34 7.70 -33.84
N TRP A 100 -1.38 6.58 -34.58
CA TRP A 100 -2.25 6.41 -35.74
C TRP A 100 -3.19 5.23 -35.50
N SER A 101 -4.50 5.47 -35.62
CA SER A 101 -5.48 4.39 -35.57
C SER A 101 -5.30 3.45 -36.76
N LEU A 102 -5.35 2.15 -36.46
CA LEU A 102 -5.33 1.04 -37.40
C LEU A 102 -6.64 0.23 -37.28
N ASP A 103 -7.76 0.88 -36.96
CA ASP A 103 -9.07 0.24 -36.68
C ASP A 103 -9.65 -0.59 -37.84
N GLU A 104 -9.07 -0.50 -39.04
CA GLU A 104 -9.39 -1.39 -40.16
C GLU A 104 -8.88 -2.83 -39.98
N LEU A 105 -8.02 -3.08 -39.00
CA LEU A 105 -7.57 -4.43 -38.63
C LEU A 105 -8.65 -5.13 -37.80
N GLU A 106 -9.27 -6.13 -38.42
CA GLU A 106 -10.27 -6.98 -37.78
C GLU A 106 -9.62 -7.94 -36.78
N PRO A 107 -10.36 -8.48 -35.78
CA PRO A 107 -9.81 -9.43 -34.79
C PRO A 107 -9.60 -10.84 -35.37
N ILE A 108 -8.80 -10.95 -36.42
CA ILE A 108 -8.39 -12.17 -37.12
C ILE A 108 -6.87 -12.35 -37.05
N ASP A 109 -6.38 -13.50 -37.52
CA ASP A 109 -4.94 -13.76 -37.59
C ASP A 109 -4.33 -13.10 -38.83
N TYR A 110 -3.28 -12.32 -38.60
CA TYR A 110 -2.47 -11.69 -39.64
C TYR A 110 -1.06 -12.29 -39.65
N ARG A 111 -0.51 -12.41 -40.86
CA ARG A 111 0.94 -12.37 -41.03
C ARG A 111 1.34 -10.92 -41.25
N VAL A 112 2.43 -10.54 -40.60
CA VAL A 112 2.97 -9.19 -40.62
C VAL A 112 4.38 -9.24 -41.15
N ARG A 113 4.68 -8.41 -42.14
CA ARG A 113 6.04 -8.20 -42.63
C ARG A 113 6.52 -6.81 -42.24
N TYR A 114 7.68 -6.76 -41.62
CA TYR A 114 8.37 -5.51 -41.34
C TYR A 114 9.61 -5.44 -42.23
N CYS A 115 9.63 -4.46 -43.11
CA CYS A 115 10.77 -4.20 -43.99
C CYS A 115 11.44 -2.89 -43.59
N ALA A 116 12.76 -2.90 -43.59
CA ALA A 116 13.60 -1.75 -43.29
C ALA A 116 14.66 -1.55 -44.39
N VAL A 117 15.10 -0.31 -44.55
CA VAL A 117 16.26 0.09 -45.36
C VAL A 117 16.96 1.24 -44.65
N GLY A 118 18.29 1.30 -44.72
CA GLY A 118 19.10 2.39 -44.19
C GLY A 118 19.34 2.34 -42.67
N MET A 119 19.18 1.17 -42.03
CA MET A 119 19.28 1.06 -40.57
C MET A 119 20.69 1.34 -40.04
N ASP A 120 21.73 0.91 -40.76
CA ASP A 120 23.12 1.12 -40.35
C ASP A 120 23.51 2.60 -40.53
N GLU A 121 23.18 3.22 -41.66
CA GLU A 121 23.46 4.65 -41.88
C GLU A 121 22.72 5.55 -40.90
N ALA A 122 21.49 5.19 -40.51
CA ALA A 122 20.70 5.94 -39.54
C ALA A 122 21.30 5.89 -38.13
N ARG A 123 22.04 4.82 -37.79
CA ARG A 123 22.69 4.65 -36.48
C ARG A 123 23.96 5.50 -36.33
N GLU A 124 24.66 5.78 -37.43
CA GLU A 124 25.93 6.52 -37.42
C GLU A 124 25.77 8.05 -37.29
N VAL A 125 24.58 8.60 -37.52
CA VAL A 125 24.34 10.06 -37.59
C VAL A 125 23.81 10.61 -36.27
N ASP A 126 24.43 11.69 -35.78
CA ASP A 126 24.02 12.41 -34.57
C ASP A 126 22.77 13.29 -34.84
N SER A 127 21.62 12.80 -34.35
CA SER A 127 20.27 13.35 -34.10
C SER A 127 19.74 14.65 -34.74
N SER A 128 20.26 15.17 -35.87
CA SER A 128 19.89 16.54 -36.33
C SER A 128 19.55 16.74 -37.81
N THR A 129 19.59 15.72 -38.65
CA THR A 129 19.13 15.83 -40.05
C THR A 129 18.29 14.62 -40.45
N SER A 130 17.27 14.86 -41.31
CA SER A 130 16.29 13.90 -41.84
C SER A 130 16.82 12.48 -41.89
N SER A 131 16.13 11.56 -41.20
CA SER A 131 16.54 10.16 -41.16
C SER A 131 16.65 9.57 -42.57
N ARG A 132 17.57 8.62 -42.70
CA ARG A 132 17.79 7.88 -43.96
C ARG A 132 17.07 6.55 -43.96
N ASP A 133 16.57 6.12 -42.81
CA ASP A 133 15.84 4.87 -42.69
C ASP A 133 14.36 5.02 -43.05
N ARG A 134 13.86 3.99 -43.71
CA ARG A 134 12.47 3.89 -44.16
C ARG A 134 11.93 2.51 -43.81
N TYR A 135 10.66 2.49 -43.43
CA TYR A 135 9.98 1.30 -42.96
C TYR A 135 8.64 1.10 -43.66
N VAL A 136 8.31 -0.16 -43.95
CA VAL A 136 6.93 -0.56 -44.23
C VAL A 136 6.53 -1.73 -43.36
N LEU A 137 5.33 -1.63 -42.78
CA LEU A 137 4.67 -2.68 -42.01
C LEU A 137 3.45 -3.17 -42.78
N GLN A 138 3.50 -4.40 -43.27
CA GLN A 138 2.49 -4.97 -44.15
C GLN A 138 1.72 -6.08 -43.44
N PHE A 139 0.39 -5.96 -43.38
CA PHE A 139 -0.51 -6.96 -42.82
C PHE A 139 -1.25 -7.69 -43.94
N TRP A 140 -1.42 -9.00 -43.82
CA TRP A 140 -2.39 -9.76 -44.63
C TRP A 140 -2.97 -10.94 -43.83
N PRO A 141 -4.24 -11.31 -44.04
CA PRO A 141 -4.84 -12.44 -43.35
C PRO A 141 -4.08 -13.75 -43.62
N ALA A 142 -3.67 -14.45 -42.57
CA ALA A 142 -2.97 -15.73 -42.67
C ALA A 142 -2.98 -16.45 -41.31
N PRO A 143 -2.97 -17.80 -41.29
CA PRO A 143 -2.80 -18.57 -40.06
C PRO A 143 -1.50 -18.19 -39.32
N PRO A 144 -1.46 -18.32 -37.98
CA PRO A 144 -0.26 -18.05 -37.22
C PRO A 144 0.87 -19.02 -37.58
N GLU A 145 2.07 -18.47 -37.79
CA GLU A 145 3.30 -19.21 -38.10
C GLU A 145 4.46 -18.64 -37.26
N PRO A 146 5.50 -19.46 -36.96
CA PRO A 146 6.71 -18.95 -36.32
C PRO A 146 7.28 -17.72 -37.04
N ASP A 147 7.97 -16.87 -36.29
CA ASP A 147 8.65 -15.76 -36.89
C ASP A 147 9.79 -16.23 -37.81
N ARG A 148 10.14 -15.40 -38.80
CA ARG A 148 11.27 -15.69 -39.68
C ARG A 148 11.98 -14.43 -40.14
N ILE A 149 13.27 -14.59 -40.38
CA ILE A 149 14.10 -13.61 -41.07
C ILE A 149 14.05 -13.96 -42.57
N VAL A 150 13.46 -13.09 -43.38
CA VAL A 150 13.35 -13.26 -44.83
C VAL A 150 14.59 -12.72 -45.54
N ARG A 151 15.13 -11.58 -45.05
CA ARG A 151 16.35 -10.96 -45.54
C ARG A 151 17.05 -10.25 -44.37
N GLN A 152 18.37 -10.35 -44.32
CA GLN A 152 19.22 -9.63 -43.36
C GLN A 152 20.45 -9.15 -44.11
N THR A 153 20.69 -7.84 -44.12
CA THR A 153 21.88 -7.23 -44.70
C THR A 153 22.58 -6.28 -43.74
N SER A 154 21.86 -5.64 -42.81
CA SER A 154 22.45 -4.68 -41.88
C SER A 154 23.10 -5.33 -40.65
N GLU A 155 24.12 -4.68 -40.10
CA GLU A 155 24.73 -5.05 -38.82
C GLU A 155 23.76 -4.80 -37.66
N HIS A 156 22.95 -3.75 -37.74
CA HIS A 156 21.94 -3.44 -36.74
C HIS A 156 20.85 -4.52 -36.64
N ALA A 157 20.36 -5.04 -37.76
CA ALA A 157 19.46 -6.20 -37.76
C ALA A 157 20.13 -7.44 -37.15
N ALA A 158 21.38 -7.71 -37.53
CA ALA A 158 22.15 -8.84 -36.98
C ALA A 158 22.28 -8.77 -35.45
N TYR A 159 22.55 -7.58 -34.91
CA TYR A 159 22.62 -7.32 -33.47
C TYR A 159 21.29 -7.67 -32.78
N TRP A 160 20.17 -7.15 -33.27
CA TRP A 160 18.87 -7.37 -32.64
C TRP A 160 18.39 -8.81 -32.75
N HIS A 161 18.67 -9.48 -33.87
CA HIS A 161 18.43 -10.92 -34.01
C HIS A 161 19.22 -11.74 -32.99
N ALA A 162 20.47 -11.34 -32.70
CA ALA A 162 21.27 -11.97 -31.65
C ALA A 162 20.74 -11.69 -30.23
N TYR A 163 20.13 -10.52 -30.00
CA TYR A 163 19.45 -10.19 -28.75
C TYR A 163 18.20 -11.06 -28.54
N ALA A 164 17.32 -11.16 -29.55
CA ALA A 164 16.07 -11.92 -29.48
C ALA A 164 16.31 -13.41 -29.18
N ARG A 165 17.30 -14.02 -29.84
CA ARG A 165 17.69 -15.42 -29.60
C ARG A 165 18.15 -15.74 -28.18
N LYS A 166 18.50 -14.72 -27.38
CA LYS A 166 18.89 -14.87 -25.97
C LYS A 166 17.72 -14.69 -25.00
N GLN A 167 16.58 -14.18 -25.47
CA GLN A 167 15.42 -13.96 -24.63
C GLN A 167 14.66 -15.27 -24.43
N PRO A 168 14.30 -15.61 -23.18
CA PRO A 168 13.41 -16.73 -22.94
C PRO A 168 12.03 -16.44 -23.56
N PRO A 169 11.25 -17.47 -23.93
CA PRO A 169 9.83 -17.28 -24.28
C PRO A 169 9.11 -16.52 -23.15
N PRO A 170 8.16 -15.61 -23.48
CA PRO A 170 7.39 -14.94 -22.46
C PRO A 170 6.57 -15.97 -21.66
N PRO A 171 6.33 -15.73 -20.37
CA PRO A 171 5.51 -16.62 -19.56
C PRO A 171 4.09 -16.66 -20.11
N THR A 172 3.51 -17.84 -20.08
CA THR A 172 2.13 -18.10 -20.51
C THR A 172 1.13 -17.31 -19.64
N PRO A 173 -0.10 -17.06 -20.13
CA PRO A 173 -1.15 -16.44 -19.32
C PRO A 173 -1.42 -17.20 -18.01
N GLU A 174 -1.31 -18.54 -18.02
CA GLU A 174 -1.48 -19.37 -16.83
C GLU A 174 -0.35 -19.15 -15.80
N GLU A 175 0.90 -19.08 -16.25
CA GLU A 175 2.05 -18.78 -15.38
C GLU A 175 1.96 -17.37 -14.77
N LYS A 176 1.55 -16.36 -15.56
CA LYS A 176 1.32 -14.99 -15.05
C LYS A 176 0.23 -14.99 -13.97
N ALA A 177 -0.91 -15.66 -14.21
CA ALA A 177 -2.01 -15.73 -13.25
C ALA A 177 -1.62 -16.48 -11.96
N GLU A 178 -0.83 -17.55 -12.06
CA GLU A 178 -0.31 -18.26 -10.89
C GLU A 178 0.66 -17.40 -10.08
N ALA A 179 1.58 -16.69 -10.73
CA ALA A 179 2.50 -15.78 -10.06
C ALA A 179 1.76 -14.66 -9.31
N GLU A 180 0.72 -14.08 -9.91
CA GLU A 180 -0.13 -13.08 -9.26
C GLU A 180 -0.86 -13.64 -8.04
N ARG A 181 -1.41 -14.86 -8.15
CA ARG A 181 -2.06 -15.56 -7.03
C ARG A 181 -1.08 -15.75 -5.87
N LEU A 182 0.11 -16.27 -6.14
CA LEU A 182 1.15 -16.49 -5.13
C LEU A 182 1.61 -15.16 -4.51
N ALA A 183 1.76 -14.10 -5.30
CA ALA A 183 2.10 -12.78 -4.82
C ALA A 183 1.00 -12.19 -3.93
N ARG A 184 -0.29 -12.41 -4.26
CA ARG A 184 -1.43 -12.02 -3.41
C ARG A 184 -1.42 -12.78 -2.10
N GLU A 185 -1.29 -14.11 -2.12
CA GLU A 185 -1.22 -14.92 -0.89
C GLU A 185 -0.06 -14.50 0.01
N LYS A 186 1.13 -14.24 -0.57
CA LYS A 186 2.28 -13.74 0.19
C LYS A 186 2.01 -12.38 0.83
N ARG A 187 1.37 -11.46 0.10
CA ARG A 187 0.98 -10.13 0.63
C ARG A 187 -0.04 -10.25 1.76
N GLU A 188 -1.04 -11.12 1.63
CA GLU A 188 -2.04 -11.36 2.66
C GLU A 188 -1.41 -11.94 3.93
N ARG A 189 -0.52 -12.94 3.79
CA ARG A 189 0.22 -13.51 4.92
C ARG A 189 1.11 -12.47 5.60
N ALA A 190 1.84 -11.67 4.83
CA ALA A 190 2.67 -10.60 5.37
C ALA A 190 1.83 -9.53 6.09
N ALA A 191 0.68 -9.16 5.55
CA ALA A 191 -0.23 -8.21 6.17
C ALA A 191 -0.85 -8.78 7.47
N ALA A 192 -1.23 -10.06 7.50
CA ALA A 192 -1.74 -10.71 8.70
C ALA A 192 -0.66 -10.77 9.80
N GLN A 193 0.56 -11.14 9.43
CA GLN A 193 1.70 -11.14 10.35
C GLN A 193 1.99 -9.73 10.89
N ALA A 194 2.01 -8.72 10.02
CA ALA A 194 2.23 -7.33 10.43
C ALA A 194 1.13 -6.82 11.37
N ARG A 195 -0.13 -7.27 11.20
CA ARG A 195 -1.22 -6.95 12.14
C ARG A 195 -0.99 -7.57 13.52
N LEU A 196 -0.57 -8.84 13.57
CA LEU A 196 -0.26 -9.52 14.83
C LEU A 196 0.92 -8.86 15.55
N GLU A 197 1.99 -8.53 14.83
CA GLU A 197 3.15 -7.82 15.39
C GLU A 197 2.79 -6.41 15.87
N ALA A 198 1.90 -5.71 15.16
CA ALA A 198 1.40 -4.41 15.60
C ALA A 198 0.58 -4.55 16.90
N GLU A 199 -0.36 -5.50 16.95
CA GLU A 199 -1.15 -5.76 18.15
C GLU A 199 -0.23 -6.16 19.33
N GLU A 200 0.75 -7.02 19.11
CA GLU A 200 1.72 -7.42 20.14
C GLU A 200 2.49 -6.21 20.70
N ARG A 201 2.96 -5.30 19.83
CA ARG A 201 3.65 -4.07 20.26
C ARG A 201 2.73 -3.14 21.05
N GLU A 202 1.51 -2.91 20.58
CA GLU A 202 0.53 -2.07 21.27
C GLU A 202 0.19 -2.63 22.67
N TRP A 203 0.19 -3.95 22.81
CA TRP A 203 -0.08 -4.63 24.07
C TRP A 203 1.17 -4.88 24.93
N GLY A 204 2.25 -4.12 24.74
CA GLY A 204 3.43 -4.20 25.60
C GLY A 204 4.28 -5.46 25.38
N GLY A 205 4.33 -5.96 24.14
CA GLY A 205 5.21 -7.07 23.73
C GLY A 205 4.62 -8.47 23.90
N ARG A 206 3.32 -8.60 24.14
CA ARG A 206 2.59 -9.88 24.17
C ARG A 206 1.19 -9.69 23.63
N LEU A 207 0.61 -10.68 22.96
CA LEU A 207 -0.79 -10.60 22.54
C LEU A 207 -1.74 -10.65 23.75
N PRO A 208 -2.88 -9.95 23.72
CA PRO A 208 -3.90 -10.03 24.76
C PRO A 208 -4.73 -11.31 24.63
N GLY A 209 -5.27 -11.79 25.76
CA GLY A 209 -6.38 -12.73 25.75
C GLY A 209 -7.67 -12.09 25.23
N GLU A 210 -8.69 -12.90 24.93
CA GLU A 210 -9.94 -12.41 24.32
C GLU A 210 -10.67 -11.38 25.19
N ARG A 211 -10.62 -11.54 26.51
CA ARG A 211 -11.24 -10.59 27.45
C ARG A 211 -10.60 -9.20 27.36
N LEU A 212 -9.27 -9.11 27.45
CA LEU A 212 -8.52 -7.86 27.27
C LEU A 212 -8.72 -7.28 25.87
N ARG A 213 -8.81 -8.15 24.86
CA ARG A 213 -9.08 -7.75 23.47
C ARG A 213 -10.43 -7.02 23.34
N GLN A 214 -11.46 -7.47 24.06
CA GLN A 214 -12.78 -6.85 24.03
C GLN A 214 -12.86 -5.53 24.81
N LEU A 215 -12.13 -5.42 25.93
CA LEU A 215 -12.16 -4.22 26.78
C LEU A 215 -11.50 -2.99 26.14
N ARG A 216 -10.41 -3.18 25.37
CA ARG A 216 -9.67 -2.08 24.71
C ARG A 216 -9.37 -0.93 25.69
N GLY A 217 -9.46 0.33 25.22
CA GLY A 217 -9.46 1.54 26.06
C GLY A 217 -8.29 1.62 27.04
N SER A 218 -8.62 1.80 28.33
CA SER A 218 -7.66 1.97 29.42
C SER A 218 -6.70 0.77 29.58
N ALA A 219 -7.14 -0.46 29.31
CA ALA A 219 -6.28 -1.64 29.35
C ALA A 219 -5.17 -1.59 28.29
N LEU A 220 -5.51 -1.12 27.08
CA LEU A 220 -4.55 -0.92 26.00
C LEU A 220 -3.55 0.20 26.33
N ASN A 221 -4.01 1.28 26.97
CA ASN A 221 -3.15 2.39 27.38
C ASN A 221 -2.18 2.01 28.52
N LEU A 222 -2.60 1.11 29.41
CA LEU A 222 -1.79 0.64 30.52
C LEU A 222 -0.77 -0.44 30.10
N ALA A 223 -1.06 -1.24 29.06
CA ALA A 223 -0.21 -2.36 28.67
C ALA A 223 1.25 -1.97 28.31
N PRO A 224 1.53 -0.86 27.59
CA PRO A 224 2.89 -0.39 27.37
C PRO A 224 3.62 0.10 28.62
N LEU A 225 2.89 0.50 29.66
CA LEU A 225 3.48 1.00 30.91
C LEU A 225 3.84 -0.15 31.84
N ASP A 226 2.94 -1.12 31.98
CA ASP A 226 3.11 -2.24 32.89
C ASP A 226 2.27 -3.45 32.46
N ARG A 227 2.78 -4.20 31.48
CA ARG A 227 2.11 -5.40 30.99
C ARG A 227 1.88 -6.48 32.08
N PRO A 228 2.83 -6.77 32.99
CA PRO A 228 2.59 -7.72 34.08
C PRO A 228 1.40 -7.34 34.97
N LEU A 229 1.24 -6.05 35.31
CA LEU A 229 0.09 -5.60 36.11
C LEU A 229 -1.23 -5.78 35.35
N VAL A 230 -1.26 -5.46 34.04
CA VAL A 230 -2.46 -5.64 33.21
C VAL A 230 -2.92 -7.09 33.19
N ASP A 231 -1.98 -8.04 33.02
CA ASP A 231 -2.30 -9.47 33.07
C ASP A 231 -2.78 -9.88 34.47
N ALA A 232 -2.10 -9.43 35.53
CA ALA A 232 -2.48 -9.77 36.90
C ALA A 232 -3.87 -9.25 37.28
N LEU A 233 -4.24 -8.05 36.84
CA LEU A 233 -5.59 -7.51 37.03
C LEU A 233 -6.66 -8.29 36.26
N ALA A 234 -6.34 -8.72 35.04
CA ALA A 234 -7.25 -9.52 34.21
C ALA A 234 -7.56 -10.89 34.85
N GLU A 235 -6.58 -11.49 35.53
CA GLU A 235 -6.71 -12.78 36.23
C GLU A 235 -7.20 -12.65 37.68
N ALA A 236 -7.22 -11.43 38.23
CA ALA A 236 -7.67 -11.20 39.60
C ALA A 236 -9.18 -11.43 39.76
N GLU A 237 -9.59 -11.84 40.96
CA GLU A 237 -11.00 -11.99 41.29
C GLU A 237 -11.77 -10.65 41.14
N PRO A 238 -13.05 -10.69 40.73
CA PRO A 238 -13.90 -9.49 40.60
C PRO A 238 -13.92 -8.57 41.85
N THR A 239 -13.78 -9.16 43.04
CA THR A 239 -13.71 -8.43 44.31
C THR A 239 -12.41 -7.63 44.45
N VAL A 240 -11.27 -8.20 44.05
CA VAL A 240 -9.97 -7.54 44.04
C VAL A 240 -9.96 -6.42 43.00
N GLN A 241 -10.49 -6.68 41.81
CA GLN A 241 -10.61 -5.66 40.76
C GLN A 241 -11.40 -4.43 41.23
N ARG A 242 -12.53 -4.63 41.92
CA ARG A 242 -13.31 -3.53 42.50
C ARG A 242 -12.56 -2.79 43.61
N GLN A 243 -11.84 -3.51 44.47
CA GLN A 243 -11.02 -2.89 45.51
C GLN A 243 -9.88 -2.05 44.92
N VAL A 244 -9.23 -2.54 43.87
CA VAL A 244 -8.22 -1.79 43.12
C VAL A 244 -8.81 -0.53 42.53
N ALA A 245 -10.00 -0.62 41.92
CA ALA A 245 -10.69 0.54 41.36
C ALA A 245 -10.88 1.64 42.42
N ARG A 246 -11.49 1.30 43.56
CA ARG A 246 -11.74 2.25 44.66
C ARG A 246 -10.46 2.81 45.26
N TRP A 247 -9.44 1.98 45.41
CA TRP A 247 -8.12 2.42 45.87
C TRP A 247 -7.51 3.44 44.89
N ALA A 248 -7.55 3.15 43.58
CA ALA A 248 -7.00 4.03 42.56
C ALA A 248 -7.76 5.35 42.47
N ILE A 249 -9.09 5.33 42.60
CA ILE A 249 -9.94 6.53 42.73
C ILE A 249 -9.46 7.37 43.92
N ARG A 250 -9.35 6.77 45.10
CA ARG A 250 -8.90 7.48 46.30
C ARG A 250 -7.51 8.10 46.10
N ARG A 251 -6.56 7.37 45.52
CA ARG A 251 -5.21 7.87 45.25
C ARG A 251 -5.19 9.00 44.23
N ALA A 252 -5.97 8.91 43.14
CA ALA A 252 -6.10 9.99 42.16
C ALA A 252 -6.62 11.27 42.81
N PHE A 253 -7.69 11.16 43.61
CA PHE A 253 -8.30 12.30 44.28
C PHE A 253 -7.41 12.89 45.38
N THR A 254 -6.64 12.07 46.10
CA THR A 254 -5.64 12.57 47.05
C THR A 254 -4.51 13.30 46.32
N GLU A 255 -3.97 12.72 45.24
CA GLU A 255 -2.89 13.32 44.45
C GLU A 255 -3.32 14.65 43.80
N GLY A 256 -4.57 14.71 43.30
CA GLY A 256 -5.15 15.94 42.75
C GLY A 256 -5.59 16.97 43.80
N GLY A 257 -5.45 16.69 45.10
CA GLY A 257 -5.90 17.57 46.18
C GLY A 257 -7.43 17.75 46.26
N LEU A 258 -8.19 16.78 45.76
CA LEU A 258 -9.65 16.79 45.69
C LEU A 258 -10.33 16.05 46.84
N ALA A 259 -9.59 15.20 47.56
CA ALA A 259 -10.15 14.25 48.53
C ALA A 259 -10.96 14.90 49.68
N ASP A 260 -10.63 16.14 50.04
CA ASP A 260 -11.24 16.88 51.15
C ASP A 260 -12.24 17.96 50.71
N ILE A 261 -12.53 18.06 49.40
CA ILE A 261 -13.51 19.03 48.89
C ILE A 261 -14.93 18.61 49.30
N ASP A 262 -15.73 19.53 49.83
CA ASP A 262 -17.02 19.24 50.48
C ASP A 262 -18.01 18.41 49.65
N TRP A 263 -18.04 18.60 48.33
CA TRP A 263 -18.93 17.86 47.43
C TRP A 263 -18.33 16.54 46.92
N ILE A 264 -17.03 16.32 47.15
CA ILE A 264 -16.28 15.12 46.74
C ILE A 264 -16.09 14.15 47.91
N ALA A 265 -15.71 14.66 49.09
CA ALA A 265 -15.43 13.83 50.26
C ALA A 265 -16.60 12.90 50.65
N PRO A 266 -17.88 13.34 50.60
CA PRO A 266 -19.02 12.45 50.84
C PRO A 266 -19.13 11.33 49.80
N ALA A 267 -18.77 11.61 48.53
CA ALA A 267 -18.82 10.62 47.47
C ALA A 267 -17.73 9.56 47.61
N LEU A 268 -16.50 9.96 47.94
CA LEU A 268 -15.43 9.01 48.29
C LEU A 268 -15.81 8.16 49.50
N ALA A 269 -16.44 8.75 50.52
CA ALA A 269 -16.89 8.01 51.70
C ALA A 269 -18.05 7.04 51.38
N ALA A 270 -18.98 7.41 50.49
CA ALA A 270 -20.05 6.53 50.02
C ALA A 270 -19.49 5.34 49.23
N MET A 271 -18.56 5.60 48.31
CA MET A 271 -17.82 4.59 47.56
C MET A 271 -17.11 3.60 48.49
N ASP A 272 -16.42 4.08 49.53
CA ASP A 272 -15.72 3.23 50.50
C ASP A 272 -16.70 2.29 51.26
N ARG A 273 -17.94 2.73 51.48
CA ARG A 273 -19.02 1.92 52.06
C ARG A 273 -19.76 1.04 51.04
N GLY A 274 -19.48 1.19 49.75
CA GLY A 274 -20.21 0.53 48.68
C GLY A 274 -21.64 1.05 48.48
N GLU A 275 -21.89 2.30 48.87
CA GLU A 275 -23.15 3.00 48.66
C GLU A 275 -23.12 3.76 47.31
N PRO A 276 -24.29 4.03 46.69
CA PRO A 276 -24.36 4.86 45.50
C PRO A 276 -23.72 6.23 45.70
N LEU A 277 -23.08 6.77 44.66
CA LEU A 277 -22.48 8.10 44.72
C LEU A 277 -23.58 9.17 44.92
N PRO A 278 -23.45 10.06 45.92
CA PRO A 278 -24.40 11.14 46.14
C PRO A 278 -24.27 12.22 45.06
N PRO A 279 -25.21 13.18 44.99
CA PRO A 279 -25.05 14.38 44.17
C PRO A 279 -23.69 15.05 44.44
N PRO A 280 -22.98 15.54 43.40
CA PRO A 280 -23.43 15.78 42.03
C PRO A 280 -23.21 14.64 41.04
N PHE A 281 -22.75 13.46 41.46
CA PHE A 281 -22.27 12.38 40.57
C PHE A 281 -23.37 11.55 39.89
N GLU A 282 -24.64 11.92 40.06
CA GLU A 282 -25.77 11.39 39.28
C GLU A 282 -25.80 11.96 37.85
N ASP A 283 -25.04 13.01 37.58
CA ASP A 283 -24.96 13.74 36.30
C ASP A 283 -23.50 13.87 35.89
N ASP A 284 -23.15 13.44 34.67
CA ASP A 284 -21.77 13.47 34.21
C ASP A 284 -21.21 14.88 34.03
N ARG A 285 -22.05 15.93 33.91
CA ARG A 285 -21.60 17.31 33.62
C ARG A 285 -21.43 18.16 34.87
N ARG A 286 -22.29 17.99 35.87
CA ARG A 286 -22.27 18.84 37.08
C ARG A 286 -20.96 18.76 37.87
N PRO A 287 -20.30 17.59 38.02
CA PRO A 287 -18.99 17.52 38.65
C PRO A 287 -17.94 18.36 37.92
N TRP A 288 -17.99 18.44 36.59
CA TRP A 288 -17.08 19.30 35.81
C TRP A 288 -17.33 20.78 36.03
N ASP A 289 -18.61 21.20 36.01
CA ASP A 289 -18.98 22.59 36.26
C ASP A 289 -18.49 23.03 37.66
N LEU A 290 -18.67 22.18 38.66
CA LEU A 290 -18.20 22.43 40.02
C LEU A 290 -16.67 22.41 40.13
N LEU A 291 -16.00 21.51 39.41
CA LEU A 291 -14.54 21.43 39.39
C LEU A 291 -13.91 22.75 38.93
N PHE A 292 -14.49 23.39 37.91
CA PHE A 292 -13.95 24.64 37.35
C PHE A 292 -14.48 25.89 38.05
N ALA A 293 -15.60 25.82 38.77
CA ALA A 293 -16.21 26.98 39.43
C ALA A 293 -15.88 27.11 40.93
N ASP A 294 -15.60 26.01 41.63
CA ASP A 294 -15.34 26.03 43.08
C ASP A 294 -13.91 26.52 43.37
N GLU A 295 -13.80 27.73 43.93
CA GLU A 295 -12.51 28.37 44.27
C GLU A 295 -11.64 27.56 45.26
N ARG A 296 -12.23 26.59 45.97
CA ARG A 296 -11.51 25.71 46.89
C ARG A 296 -10.77 24.58 46.17
N VAL A 297 -11.13 24.30 44.91
CA VAL A 297 -10.46 23.29 44.09
C VAL A 297 -9.06 23.78 43.72
N PRO A 298 -7.99 23.04 44.07
CA PRO A 298 -6.64 23.44 43.71
C PRO A 298 -6.47 23.56 42.19
N GLN A 299 -5.60 24.48 41.77
CA GLN A 299 -5.27 24.68 40.35
C GLN A 299 -3.82 24.24 40.10
N THR A 300 -3.57 22.93 40.21
CA THR A 300 -2.26 22.36 39.91
C THR A 300 -2.22 21.86 38.47
N VAL A 301 -1.04 21.93 37.85
CA VAL A 301 -0.86 21.49 36.48
C VAL A 301 0.25 20.46 36.35
N VAL A 302 0.08 19.53 35.42
CA VAL A 302 1.02 18.45 35.12
C VAL A 302 1.27 18.35 33.61
N THR A 303 2.38 17.74 33.23
CA THR A 303 2.63 17.30 31.85
C THR A 303 1.91 15.97 31.62
N THR A 304 1.18 15.85 30.50
CA THR A 304 0.47 14.62 30.14
C THR A 304 1.43 13.45 29.98
N LEU A 305 0.93 12.22 30.20
CA LEU A 305 1.77 11.02 30.23
C LEU A 305 2.58 10.81 28.94
N ASN A 306 1.98 11.12 27.79
CA ASN A 306 2.63 11.06 26.47
C ASN A 306 3.63 12.21 26.22
N GLY A 307 3.73 13.18 27.13
CA GLY A 307 4.61 14.35 27.02
C GLY A 307 4.21 15.36 25.96
N VAL A 308 3.00 15.27 25.39
CA VAL A 308 2.55 16.13 24.29
C VAL A 308 2.02 17.47 24.79
N HIS A 309 1.39 17.50 25.97
CA HIS A 309 0.80 18.71 26.52
C HIS A 309 1.37 19.02 27.91
N ASP A 310 1.92 20.22 28.04
CA ASP A 310 2.28 20.81 29.33
C ASP A 310 1.12 21.65 29.88
N ASN A 311 1.17 21.94 31.18
CA ASN A 311 0.19 22.78 31.88
C ASN A 311 -1.26 22.24 31.87
N PHE A 312 -1.44 20.91 31.90
CA PHE A 312 -2.76 20.31 31.94
C PHE A 312 -3.30 20.25 33.38
N SER A 313 -4.58 20.56 33.61
CA SER A 313 -5.17 20.53 34.96
C SER A 313 -5.09 19.12 35.55
N GLN A 314 -4.40 19.01 36.70
CA GLN A 314 -4.25 17.73 37.40
C GLN A 314 -5.60 17.23 37.95
N GLN A 315 -6.44 18.15 38.41
CA GLN A 315 -7.78 17.88 38.91
C GLN A 315 -8.70 17.33 37.82
N ALA A 316 -8.61 17.91 36.62
CA ALA A 316 -9.34 17.42 35.45
C ALA A 316 -8.88 16.02 35.02
N MET A 317 -7.64 15.63 35.31
CA MET A 317 -7.15 14.27 35.09
C MET A 317 -7.64 13.28 36.16
N ALA A 318 -7.86 13.76 37.39
CA ALA A 318 -8.31 12.92 38.52
C ALA A 318 -9.82 12.67 38.52
N LEU A 319 -10.61 13.69 38.16
CA LEU A 319 -12.07 13.63 38.24
C LEU A 319 -12.68 12.42 37.50
N PRO A 320 -12.24 12.03 36.28
CA PRO A 320 -12.78 10.87 35.60
C PRO A 320 -12.71 9.56 36.38
N ALA A 321 -11.74 9.42 37.31
CA ALA A 321 -11.54 8.16 38.03
C ALA A 321 -12.81 7.73 38.78
N ILE A 322 -13.55 8.66 39.40
CA ILE A 322 -14.70 8.32 40.24
C ILE A 322 -15.87 7.71 39.47
N PHE A 323 -15.98 7.99 38.17
CA PHE A 323 -17.01 7.39 37.32
C PHE A 323 -16.76 5.90 37.06
N ALA A 324 -15.54 5.42 37.25
CA ALA A 324 -15.24 3.99 37.21
C ALA A 324 -15.99 3.20 38.30
N GLU A 325 -16.45 3.84 39.38
CA GLU A 325 -17.33 3.19 40.38
C GLU A 325 -18.69 2.82 39.79
N LEU A 326 -19.16 3.53 38.75
CA LEU A 326 -20.43 3.27 38.09
C LEU A 326 -20.37 2.09 37.10
N GLU A 327 -19.16 1.65 36.74
CA GLU A 327 -18.97 0.53 35.84
C GLU A 327 -19.45 -0.78 36.46
N GLN A 328 -20.33 -1.51 35.76
CA GLN A 328 -20.86 -2.79 36.25
C GLN A 328 -19.78 -3.88 36.22
N ASP A 329 -18.89 -3.82 35.24
CA ASP A 329 -17.80 -4.74 35.05
C ASP A 329 -16.60 -4.33 35.94
N PRO A 330 -16.25 -5.11 36.97
CA PRO A 330 -15.20 -4.72 37.90
C PRO A 330 -13.83 -4.64 37.26
N LEU A 331 -13.57 -5.36 36.16
CA LEU A 331 -12.31 -5.27 35.43
C LEU A 331 -12.20 -3.96 34.66
N VAL A 332 -13.29 -3.49 34.05
CA VAL A 332 -13.37 -2.16 33.42
C VAL A 332 -13.16 -1.07 34.46
N ALA A 333 -13.87 -1.17 35.59
CA ALA A 333 -13.73 -0.24 36.71
C ALA A 333 -12.26 -0.13 37.18
N ALA A 334 -11.57 -1.27 37.31
CA ALA A 334 -10.16 -1.29 37.71
C ALA A 334 -9.27 -0.58 36.69
N PHE A 335 -9.40 -0.90 35.40
CA PHE A 335 -8.56 -0.30 34.37
C PHE A 335 -8.80 1.20 34.21
N ASP A 336 -10.06 1.65 34.21
CA ASP A 336 -10.39 3.06 34.07
C ASP A 336 -9.91 3.88 35.26
N ALA A 337 -10.15 3.40 36.49
CA ALA A 337 -9.67 4.05 37.69
C ALA A 337 -8.13 4.13 37.75
N VAL A 338 -7.43 3.04 37.44
CA VAL A 338 -5.96 3.00 37.44
C VAL A 338 -5.40 3.91 36.35
N TRP A 339 -5.99 3.91 35.16
CA TRP A 339 -5.57 4.79 34.07
C TRP A 339 -5.75 6.27 34.40
N SER A 340 -6.91 6.66 34.96
CA SER A 340 -7.14 8.04 35.42
C SER A 340 -6.17 8.43 36.54
N ALA A 341 -5.88 7.53 37.48
CA ALA A 341 -4.88 7.76 38.51
C ALA A 341 -3.47 7.96 37.91
N VAL A 342 -3.05 7.11 36.96
CA VAL A 342 -1.79 7.24 36.22
C VAL A 342 -1.71 8.60 35.51
N ALA A 343 -2.80 9.01 34.85
CA ALA A 343 -2.88 10.30 34.17
C ALA A 343 -2.75 11.49 35.15
N THR A 344 -3.30 11.36 36.36
CA THR A 344 -3.22 12.37 37.44
C THR A 344 -1.80 12.55 37.97
N TYR A 345 -1.03 11.47 38.09
CA TYR A 345 0.38 11.54 38.48
C TYR A 345 1.25 12.18 37.38
N GLY A 346 0.83 12.02 36.12
CA GLY A 346 1.47 12.64 34.97
C GLY A 346 2.81 12.00 34.59
N ARG A 347 3.52 12.66 33.67
CA ARG A 347 4.79 12.14 33.12
C ARG A 347 5.84 11.97 34.21
N GLY A 348 6.52 10.83 34.19
CA GLY A 348 7.67 10.54 35.08
C GLY A 348 7.31 10.08 36.50
N ARG A 349 6.04 10.19 36.92
CA ARG A 349 5.60 9.81 38.28
C ARG A 349 4.62 8.64 38.34
N HIS A 350 4.10 8.19 37.20
CA HIS A 350 3.21 7.01 37.15
C HIS A 350 3.81 5.75 37.80
N GLY A 351 5.13 5.56 37.75
CA GLY A 351 5.80 4.45 38.43
C GLY A 351 5.65 4.45 39.96
N GLU A 352 5.50 5.63 40.58
CA GLU A 352 5.24 5.76 42.03
C GLU A 352 3.88 5.13 42.36
N LEU A 353 2.83 5.53 41.64
CA LEU A 353 1.48 4.99 41.80
C LEU A 353 1.43 3.47 41.58
N LEU A 354 2.08 2.96 40.53
CA LEU A 354 2.07 1.52 40.22
C LEU A 354 2.81 0.71 41.30
N ALA A 355 3.88 1.25 41.88
CA ALA A 355 4.58 0.61 43.00
C ALA A 355 3.74 0.62 44.30
N GLU A 356 3.03 1.72 44.57
CA GLU A 356 2.07 1.80 45.68
C GLU A 356 0.92 0.81 45.51
N LEU A 357 0.41 0.64 44.28
CA LEU A 357 -0.67 -0.28 43.96
C LEU A 357 -0.26 -1.72 44.27
N ARG A 358 0.93 -2.15 43.83
CA ARG A 358 1.47 -3.48 44.16
C ARG A 358 1.66 -3.68 45.65
N SER A 359 2.10 -2.64 46.36
CA SER A 359 2.26 -2.69 47.81
C SER A 359 0.92 -2.85 48.54
N ALA A 360 -0.14 -2.21 48.03
CA ALA A 360 -1.49 -2.33 48.57
C ALA A 360 -2.17 -3.66 48.20
N PHE A 361 -1.83 -4.22 47.03
CA PHE A 361 -2.41 -5.47 46.51
C PHE A 361 -1.31 -6.46 46.10
N PRO A 362 -0.65 -7.16 47.06
CA PRO A 362 0.45 -8.08 46.76
C PRO A 362 0.07 -9.25 45.83
N VAL A 363 -1.23 -9.55 45.69
CA VAL A 363 -1.74 -10.55 44.75
C VAL A 363 -1.48 -10.17 43.28
N LEU A 364 -1.19 -8.89 43.01
CA LEU A 364 -0.91 -8.36 41.67
C LEU A 364 0.58 -8.35 41.30
N GLY A 365 1.44 -8.89 42.17
CA GLY A 365 2.88 -9.08 41.94
C GLY A 365 3.74 -8.00 42.57
#